data_AF-X1DQ49-F1
#
_entry.id   AF-X1DQ49-F1
#
_cell.length_a   1.000
_cell.length_b   1.000
_cell.length_c   1.000
_cell.angle_alpha   90.00
_cell.angle_beta   90.00
_cell.angle_gamma   90.00
#
_symmetry.space_group_name_H-M   'P 1'
#
loop_
_entity.id
_entity.type
_entity.pdbx_description
1 polymer ?
#
loop_
_entity_poly.entity_id
_entity_poly.type
_entity_poly.pdbx_seq_one_letter_code
_entity_poly.pdbx_strand_id
1 'polypeptide(L)' 'MIIDFYVSPNGNGNGSKSSPGSLEKAREFVRENNQNMSSDINIFLGDGIYYLTSPLVLTPKDSGN' A
#
# COMPACT_ATOMS: atom_id res chain seq x y z
N MET A 1 -17.02 1.76 -0.16
CA MET A 1 -16.54 0.41 0.21
C MET A 1 -15.09 0.61 0.60
N ILE A 2 -14.73 0.47 1.87
CA ILE A 2 -13.34 0.68 2.28
C ILE A 2 -12.46 -0.34 1.54
N ILE A 3 -11.36 0.13 0.98
CA ILE A 3 -10.39 -0.69 0.25
C ILE A 3 -9.13 -0.79 1.10
N ASP A 4 -8.86 -2.00 1.61
CA ASP A 4 -7.73 -2.26 2.51
C ASP A 4 -6.58 -2.97 1.78
N PHE A 5 -5.35 -2.55 2.08
CA PHE A 5 -4.12 -3.24 1.67
C PHE A 5 -3.20 -3.47 2.87
N TYR A 6 -2.74 -4.70 3.05
CA TYR A 6 -1.92 -5.13 4.17
C TYR A 6 -0.46 -5.29 3.75
N VAL A 7 0.46 -4.77 4.56
CA VAL A 7 1.91 -4.72 4.29
C VAL A 7 2.66 -5.37 5.44
N SER A 8 3.72 -6.13 5.16
CA SER A 8 4.64 -6.64 6.19
C SER A 8 6.10 -6.41 5.79
N PRO A 9 7.06 -6.41 6.73
CA PRO A 9 8.46 -6.11 6.44
C PRO A 9 9.09 -6.93 5.30
N ASN A 10 8.68 -8.21 5.17
CA ASN A 10 9.14 -9.13 4.13
C ASN A 10 8.00 -9.52 3.17
N GLY A 11 6.95 -8.69 3.09
CA GLY A 11 5.76 -8.98 2.32
C GLY A 11 6.06 -9.04 0.83
N ASN A 12 5.67 -10.14 0.20
CA ASN A 12 5.82 -10.36 -1.24
C ASN A 12 4.50 -10.76 -1.91
N GLY A 13 3.41 -10.79 -1.15
CA GLY A 13 2.08 -11.25 -1.55
C GLY A 13 1.27 -10.24 -2.35
N ASN A 14 -0.06 -10.39 -2.29
CA ASN A 14 -1.03 -9.58 -3.02
C ASN A 14 -1.66 -8.45 -2.19
N GLY A 15 -1.26 -8.28 -0.94
CA GLY A 15 -1.80 -7.23 -0.06
C GLY A 15 -3.07 -7.63 0.68
N SER A 16 -3.52 -8.87 0.57
CA SER A 16 -4.55 -9.39 1.47
C SER A 16 -3.97 -9.65 2.88
N LYS A 17 -4.84 -9.70 3.89
CA LYS A 17 -4.42 -9.95 5.27
C LYS A 17 -3.65 -11.28 5.45
N SER A 18 -3.96 -12.31 4.65
CA SER A 18 -3.27 -13.61 4.67
C SER A 18 -2.03 -13.66 3.76
N SER A 19 -1.86 -12.68 2.86
CA SER A 19 -0.71 -12.60 1.94
C SER A 19 -0.29 -11.14 1.77
N PRO A 20 0.30 -10.52 2.81
CA PRO A 20 0.65 -9.10 2.80
C PRO A 20 1.70 -8.78 1.73
N GLY A 21 1.59 -7.59 1.14
CA GLY A 21 2.51 -7.07 0.13
C GLY A 21 3.67 -6.26 0.73
N SER A 22 4.50 -5.71 -0.15
CA SER A 22 5.54 -4.74 0.21
C SER A 22 5.01 -3.30 0.20
N LEU A 23 5.81 -2.34 0.67
CA LEU A 23 5.46 -0.91 0.61
C LEU A 23 5.37 -0.40 -0.84
N GLU A 24 6.19 -0.91 -1.75
CA GLU A 24 6.16 -0.57 -3.17
C GLU A 24 4.86 -1.04 -3.82
N LYS A 25 4.45 -2.28 -3.55
CA LYS A 25 3.17 -2.82 -4.02
C LYS A 25 1.98 -2.05 -3.46
N ALA A 26 2.04 -1.63 -2.19
CA ALA A 26 0.99 -0.81 -1.60
C ALA A 26 0.85 0.55 -2.30
N ARG A 27 1.97 1.18 -2.67
CA ARG A 27 1.95 2.43 -3.45
C ARG A 27 1.38 2.20 -4.86
N GLU A 28 1.78 1.14 -5.53
CA GLU A 28 1.23 0.77 -6.85
C GLU A 28 -0.29 0.56 -6.77
N PHE A 29 -0.75 -0.16 -5.75
CA PHE A 29 -2.15 -0.37 -5.46
C PHE A 29 -2.92 0.94 -5.27
N VAL A 30 -2.37 1.91 -4.52
CA VAL A 30 -3.00 3.23 -4.37
C VAL A 30 -3.17 3.92 -5.72
N ARG A 31 -2.12 3.94 -6.57
CA ARG A 31 -2.18 4.59 -7.89
C ARG A 31 -3.24 3.99 -8.82
N GLU A 32 -3.46 2.69 -8.70
CA GLU A 32 -4.46 1.98 -9.51
C GLU A 32 -5.90 2.28 -9.05
N ASN A 33 -6.08 2.60 -7.76
CA ASN A 33 -7.40 2.68 -7.14
C ASN A 33 -7.82 4.11 -6.74
N ASN A 34 -6.91 5.08 -6.73
CA ASN A 34 -7.19 6.45 -6.27
C ASN A 34 -7.82 7.39 -7.31
N GLN A 35 -8.06 6.93 -8.54
CA GLN A 35 -8.58 7.78 -9.62
C GLN A 35 -10.09 8.05 -9.51
N ASN A 36 -10.84 7.16 -8.84
CA ASN A 36 -12.30 7.26 -8.66
C ASN A 36 -12.71 6.82 -7.24
N MET A 37 -12.04 7.34 -6.23
CA MET A 37 -12.31 7.06 -4.83
C MET A 37 -13.75 7.43 -4.48
N SER A 38 -14.49 6.45 -3.97
CA SER A 38 -15.80 6.65 -3.32
C SER A 38 -15.70 6.48 -1.79
N SER A 39 -14.49 6.15 -1.31
CA SER A 39 -14.11 6.04 0.10
C SER A 39 -12.59 5.92 0.21
N ASP A 40 -12.07 6.04 1.44
CA ASP A 40 -10.65 5.97 1.72
C ASP A 40 -10.02 4.62 1.35
N ILE A 41 -8.73 4.68 0.99
CA ILE A 41 -7.84 3.53 0.83
C ILE A 41 -6.98 3.44 2.09
N ASN A 42 -7.08 2.35 2.84
CA ASN A 42 -6.30 2.14 4.05
C ASN A 42 -5.13 1.19 3.79
N ILE A 43 -3.93 1.62 4.16
CA ILE A 43 -2.73 0.79 4.11
C ILE A 43 -2.35 0.41 5.55
N PHE A 44 -2.47 -0.88 5.88
CA PHE A 44 -2.13 -1.41 7.20
C PHE A 44 -0.70 -1.96 7.19
N LEU A 45 0.18 -1.33 7.97
CA LEU A 45 1.53 -1.83 8.18
C LEU A 45 1.52 -2.78 9.38
N GLY A 46 1.97 -4.01 9.16
CA GLY A 46 2.24 -4.96 10.24
C GLY A 46 3.49 -4.57 11.03
N ASP A 47 3.64 -5.16 12.20
CA ASP A 47 4.79 -4.90 13.07
C ASP A 47 6.13 -5.31 12.42
N GLY A 48 7.19 -4.59 12.81
CA GLY A 48 8.58 -4.91 12.45
C GLY A 48 9.31 -3.74 11.79
N ILE A 49 10.52 -4.03 11.28
CA ILE A 49 11.41 -3.03 10.69
C ILE A 49 11.40 -3.14 9.17
N TYR A 50 11.00 -2.08 8.49
CA TYR A 50 10.98 -1.99 7.03
C TYR A 50 12.30 -1.42 6.51
N TYR A 51 13.21 -2.29 6.08
CA TYR A 51 14.47 -1.87 5.48
C TYR A 51 14.25 -1.46 4.03
N LEU A 52 14.57 -0.20 3.71
CA LEU A 52 14.44 0.35 2.37
C LEU A 52 15.80 0.45 1.69
N THR A 53 15.94 -0.17 0.51
CA THR A 53 17.14 -0.01 -0.33
C THR A 53 17.12 1.27 -1.15
N SER A 54 15.96 1.91 -1.27
CA SER A 54 15.75 3.21 -1.90
C SER A 54 14.59 3.95 -1.23
N PRO A 55 14.49 5.29 -1.34
CA PRO A 55 13.41 6.04 -0.71
C PRO A 55 12.02 5.58 -1.19
N LEU A 56 11.06 5.49 -0.26
CA LEU A 56 9.65 5.39 -0.62
C LEU A 56 9.17 6.75 -1.16
N VAL A 57 9.22 6.92 -2.49
CA VAL A 57 8.79 8.16 -3.13
C VAL A 57 7.28 8.16 -3.32
N LEU A 58 6.62 9.16 -2.73
CA LEU A 58 5.22 9.51 -2.98
C LEU A 58 5.15 10.77 -3.85
N THR A 59 4.20 10.79 -4.77
CA THR A 59 4.00 11.83 -5.80
C THR A 59 2.53 12.23 -5.86
N PRO A 60 2.13 13.24 -6.66
CA PRO A 60 0.72 13.55 -6.86
C PRO A 60 -0.13 12.39 -7.38
N LYS A 61 0.49 11.37 -8.00
CA LYS A 61 -0.21 10.13 -8.41
C LYS A 61 -0.67 9.29 -7.24
N ASP A 62 -0.17 9.55 -6.04
CA ASP A 62 -0.46 8.80 -4.81
C ASP A 62 -1.47 9.55 -3.91
N SER A 63 -1.96 10.72 -4.35
CA SER A 63 -2.95 11.54 -3.64
C SER A 63 -4.36 10.94 -3.73
N GLY A 64 -5.18 11.17 -2.71
CA GLY A 64 -6.63 10.88 -2.80
C GLY A 64 -7.36 11.89 -3.70
N ASN A 65 -8.55 11.50 -4.17
CA ASN A 65 -9.40 12.34 -5.03
C ASN A 65 -10.78 12.59 -4.42
#